data_AF-A0A5M4DFT6-F1
#
_entry.id   AF-A0A5M4DFT6-F1
#
_cell.length_a   1.000
_cell.length_b   1.000
_cell.length_c   1.000
_cell.angle_alpha   90.00
_cell.angle_beta   90.00
_cell.angle_gamma   90.00
#
_symmetry.space_group_name_H-M   'P 1'
#
loop_
_entity.id
_entity.type
_entity.pdbx_description
1 polymer ?
#
loop_
_entity_poly.entity_id
_entity_poly.type
_entity_poly.pdbx_seq_one_letter_code
_entity_poly.pdbx_strand_id
1 'polypeptide(L)'
;MKNSKKRGWIALTMLLGLSVLVLSTMGVLMMSTQSMHRAERDSRAVVAFQTAQAALESTLSKAFAALPSNNGGFVEGTDYATEVLAGLGGDLSALVEVQPTSDPRTAWFTSTVEYNSVESSVRVYVDSRNVGIWNNAIFAGAGAAGQAINGNVDIRGSVHILGEGEPYSDLNGNGVWDAAEPYTDLNSNGAWDPGEPFTDINGDSVRNPAEPYNDLNRNGQYDPPLTQTDLNTTLSGTAYIGNHYSGMPTELEAMVPDAPRVSGIETLSAEVRVKHGRISISGNAMVGTSSIVDGGSSKGTIDGSYVSDGYTGSAGAGAVFSDNGASNVYDLGNLGIQFPVVAGIGAQTYIDSSQNTWQTQEHFLEARSLTVPLTEIKAGTAAFSYGPDAYGNSISFTPEVKQNNKVVQPATLDVSGVIRFAGNLQIGGSKETIRYTGNGTLYSRESVSISANFLPASGTVFPTTARIGVIALRDLNLATGNGDAQLSMAGAFYAQGKIVSRKQNQIAGTFVAAYYDMGTNVPNIYQVPPLVYNMPPAMPGDKNYFSLRVRTWRDRPVSTNTNMTGS
;
A
#
# COMPACT_ATOMS: atom_id res chain seq x y z
N MET A 1 55.85 -56.68 70.88
CA MET A 1 54.48 -56.13 70.83
C MET A 1 54.35 -54.63 70.45
N LYS A 2 55.43 -53.86 70.20
CA LYS A 2 55.33 -52.42 69.82
C LYS A 2 55.21 -52.14 68.30
N ASN A 3 55.65 -53.05 67.43
CA ASN A 3 55.65 -52.84 65.97
C ASN A 3 54.37 -53.28 65.24
N SER A 4 53.56 -54.19 65.81
CA SER A 4 52.30 -54.62 65.17
C SER A 4 51.17 -53.57 65.32
N LYS A 5 51.10 -52.87 66.46
CA LYS A 5 50.13 -51.77 66.67
C LYS A 5 50.40 -50.55 65.77
N LYS A 6 51.68 -50.22 65.49
CA LYS A 6 52.04 -49.15 64.54
C LYS A 6 51.65 -49.50 63.10
N ARG A 7 51.86 -50.75 62.66
CA ARG A 7 51.49 -51.19 61.30
C ARG A 7 49.96 -51.25 61.11
N GLY A 8 49.20 -51.69 62.11
CA GLY A 8 47.73 -51.68 62.07
C GLY A 8 47.14 -50.27 62.09
N TRP A 9 47.72 -49.34 62.84
CA TRP A 9 47.28 -47.95 62.87
C TRP A 9 47.59 -47.21 61.56
N ILE A 10 48.77 -47.43 60.97
CA ILE A 10 49.14 -46.88 59.65
C ILE A 10 48.20 -47.43 58.55
N ALA A 11 47.91 -48.74 58.58
CA ALA A 11 46.96 -49.34 57.64
C ALA A 11 45.55 -48.76 57.80
N LEU A 12 45.06 -48.58 59.03
CA LEU A 12 43.74 -47.98 59.30
C LEU A 12 43.69 -46.50 58.85
N THR A 13 44.75 -45.71 59.10
CA THR A 13 44.83 -44.31 58.65
C THR A 13 44.98 -44.19 57.14
N MET A 14 45.67 -45.13 56.48
CA MET A 14 45.71 -45.19 55.02
C MET A 14 44.36 -45.58 54.43
N LEU A 15 43.65 -46.52 55.05
CA LEU A 15 42.32 -46.96 54.58
C LEU A 15 41.26 -45.87 54.78
N LEU A 16 41.33 -45.13 55.91
CA LEU A 16 40.54 -43.91 56.13
C LEU A 16 40.92 -42.78 55.16
N GLY A 17 42.22 -42.59 54.88
CA GLY A 17 42.68 -41.63 53.89
C GLY A 17 42.20 -41.98 52.48
N LEU A 18 42.22 -43.26 52.11
CA LEU A 18 41.74 -43.76 50.83
C LEU A 18 40.20 -43.67 50.72
N SER A 19 39.47 -43.98 51.78
CA SER A 19 38.01 -43.87 51.78
C SER A 19 37.55 -42.41 51.72
N VAL A 20 38.21 -41.50 52.42
CA VAL A 20 37.98 -40.05 52.30
C VAL A 20 38.34 -39.55 50.90
N LEU A 21 39.44 -40.04 50.30
CA LEU A 21 39.81 -39.71 48.93
C LEU A 21 38.73 -40.18 47.94
N VAL A 22 38.26 -41.42 48.03
CA VAL A 22 37.20 -41.97 47.17
C VAL A 22 35.88 -41.23 47.35
N LEU A 23 35.49 -40.90 48.58
CA LEU A 23 34.28 -40.12 48.85
C LEU A 23 34.40 -38.69 48.29
N SER A 24 35.58 -38.08 48.39
CA SER A 24 35.82 -36.74 47.84
C SER A 24 35.82 -36.72 46.30
N THR A 25 36.39 -37.74 45.65
CA THR A 25 36.37 -37.86 44.18
C THR A 25 34.97 -38.20 43.67
N MET A 26 34.21 -39.03 44.39
CA MET A 26 32.78 -39.27 44.09
C MET A 26 31.93 -38.00 44.25
N GLY A 27 32.19 -37.18 45.28
CA GLY A 27 31.50 -35.90 45.46
C GLY A 27 31.77 -34.91 44.31
N VAL A 28 33.03 -34.81 43.87
CA VAL A 28 33.40 -33.97 42.71
C VAL A 28 32.80 -34.52 41.41
N LEU A 29 32.81 -35.84 41.22
CA LEU A 29 32.18 -36.49 40.06
C LEU A 29 30.66 -36.24 40.02
N MET A 30 29.97 -36.31 41.17
CA MET A 30 28.54 -35.99 41.28
C MET A 30 28.23 -34.53 40.99
N MET A 31 29.10 -33.59 41.41
CA MET A 31 28.95 -32.18 41.06
C MET A 31 29.19 -31.95 39.56
N SER A 32 30.19 -32.61 38.97
CA SER A 32 30.46 -32.51 37.53
C SER A 32 29.33 -33.10 36.68
N THR A 33 28.75 -34.25 37.06
CA THR A 33 27.63 -34.86 36.32
C THR A 33 26.37 -34.02 36.44
N GLN A 34 26.10 -33.41 37.60
CA GLN A 34 25.01 -32.45 37.74
C GLN A 34 25.22 -31.19 36.89
N SER A 35 26.45 -30.67 36.80
CA SER A 35 26.76 -29.54 35.91
C SER A 35 26.65 -29.92 34.43
N MET A 36 27.07 -31.15 34.07
CA MET A 36 26.95 -31.67 32.70
C MET A 36 25.48 -31.89 32.31
N HIS A 37 24.65 -32.46 33.18
CA HIS A 37 23.22 -32.61 32.91
C HIS A 37 22.49 -31.27 32.81
N ARG A 38 22.89 -30.26 33.58
CA ARG A 38 22.37 -28.90 33.40
C ARG A 38 22.82 -28.32 32.06
N ALA A 39 24.10 -28.43 31.72
CA ALA A 39 24.62 -27.94 30.45
C ALA A 39 23.98 -28.65 29.23
N GLU A 40 23.73 -29.96 29.33
CA GLU A 40 22.99 -30.73 28.30
C GLU A 40 21.53 -30.28 28.19
N ARG A 41 20.85 -30.06 29.32
CA ARG A 41 19.48 -29.56 29.34
C ARG A 41 19.40 -28.15 28.76
N ASP A 42 20.32 -27.27 29.12
CA ASP A 42 20.40 -25.90 28.63
C ASP A 42 20.70 -25.90 27.11
N SER A 43 21.61 -26.76 26.66
CA SER A 43 21.90 -26.96 25.24
C SER A 43 20.66 -27.42 24.46
N ARG A 44 19.93 -28.42 24.98
CA ARG A 44 18.67 -28.89 24.37
C ARG A 44 17.59 -27.80 24.37
N ALA A 45 17.47 -27.02 25.44
CA ALA A 45 16.52 -25.92 25.53
C ALA A 45 16.82 -24.82 24.51
N VAL A 46 18.09 -24.48 24.30
CA VAL A 46 18.50 -23.52 23.26
C VAL A 46 18.15 -24.03 21.88
N VAL A 47 18.41 -25.31 21.58
CA VAL A 47 18.04 -25.92 20.29
C VAL A 47 16.52 -25.92 20.09
N ALA A 48 15.75 -26.31 21.12
CA ALA A 48 14.29 -26.29 21.07
C ALA A 48 13.73 -24.88 20.81
N PHE A 49 14.29 -23.88 21.50
CA PHE A 49 13.88 -22.48 21.35
C PHE A 49 14.22 -21.90 19.98
N GLN A 50 15.45 -22.09 19.49
CA GLN A 50 15.86 -21.64 18.16
C GLN A 50 15.04 -22.32 17.06
N THR A 51 14.75 -23.60 17.22
CA THR A 51 13.88 -24.33 16.29
C THR A 51 12.45 -23.80 16.34
N ALA A 52 11.91 -23.47 17.51
CA ALA A 52 10.59 -22.86 17.64
C ALA A 52 10.52 -21.49 16.94
N GLN A 53 11.58 -20.68 17.04
CA GLN A 53 11.67 -19.42 16.29
C GLN A 53 11.71 -19.67 14.77
N ALA A 54 12.57 -20.58 14.30
CA ALA A 54 12.71 -20.88 12.88
C ALA A 54 11.43 -21.47 12.27
N ALA A 55 10.76 -22.38 12.99
CA ALA A 55 9.47 -22.94 12.59
C ALA A 55 8.40 -21.84 12.49
N LEU A 56 8.33 -20.96 13.49
CA LEU A 56 7.40 -19.83 13.50
C LEU A 56 7.65 -18.88 12.33
N GLU A 57 8.89 -18.52 12.05
CA GLU A 57 9.25 -17.64 10.92
C GLU A 57 8.94 -18.27 9.56
N SER A 58 9.19 -19.58 9.40
CA SER A 58 8.86 -20.31 8.17
C SER A 58 7.35 -20.31 7.90
N THR A 59 6.54 -20.67 8.90
CA THR A 59 5.08 -20.66 8.76
C THR A 59 4.54 -19.25 8.57
N LEU A 60 5.12 -18.25 9.24
CA LEU A 60 4.77 -16.85 9.04
C LEU A 60 5.06 -16.39 7.60
N SER A 61 6.19 -16.79 7.02
CA SER A 61 6.53 -16.51 5.62
C SER A 61 5.53 -17.14 4.65
N LYS A 62 5.10 -18.40 4.90
CA LYS A 62 4.08 -19.08 4.10
C LYS A 62 2.73 -18.36 4.20
N ALA A 63 2.32 -17.99 5.41
CA ALA A 63 1.10 -17.25 5.64
C ALA A 63 1.14 -15.86 4.97
N PHE A 64 2.28 -15.17 5.02
CA PHE A 64 2.49 -13.90 4.33
C PHE A 64 2.35 -14.04 2.80
N ALA A 65 2.95 -15.08 2.22
CA ALA A 65 2.83 -15.37 0.79
C ALA A 65 1.38 -15.69 0.36
N ALA A 66 0.54 -16.20 1.26
CA ALA A 66 -0.87 -16.50 1.02
C ALA A 66 -1.81 -15.30 1.19
N LEU A 67 -1.35 -14.16 1.75
CA LEU A 67 -2.19 -12.98 1.99
C LEU A 67 -2.89 -12.45 0.73
N PRO A 68 -2.24 -12.36 -0.45
CA PRO A 68 -2.91 -11.87 -1.66
C PRO A 68 -4.11 -12.72 -2.07
N SER A 69 -4.01 -14.04 -1.93
CA SER A 69 -5.09 -14.97 -2.26
C SER A 69 -6.27 -14.90 -1.29
N ASN A 70 -6.01 -14.44 -0.06
CA ASN A 70 -7.00 -14.38 1.03
C ASN A 70 -7.45 -12.95 1.35
N ASN A 71 -7.26 -12.00 0.43
CA ASN A 71 -7.62 -10.58 0.64
C ASN A 71 -7.03 -9.98 1.93
N GLY A 72 -5.79 -10.37 2.25
CA GLY A 72 -5.08 -9.96 3.46
C GLY A 72 -5.47 -10.72 4.73
N GLY A 73 -6.39 -11.68 4.68
CA GLY A 73 -6.76 -12.49 5.82
C GLY A 73 -5.76 -13.63 6.09
N PHE A 74 -5.52 -13.92 7.37
CA PHE A 74 -4.89 -15.15 7.80
C PHE A 74 -5.91 -16.28 7.82
N VAL A 75 -5.47 -17.49 7.43
CA VAL A 75 -6.29 -18.70 7.43
C VAL A 75 -5.91 -19.53 8.65
N GLU A 76 -6.92 -20.03 9.36
CA GLU A 76 -6.72 -20.95 10.47
C GLU A 76 -6.08 -22.25 9.98
N GLY A 77 -5.06 -22.73 10.67
CA GLY A 77 -4.38 -23.96 10.27
C GLY A 77 -3.22 -24.36 11.16
N THR A 78 -2.66 -25.52 10.83
CA THR A 78 -1.54 -26.13 11.54
C THR A 78 -0.45 -26.49 10.53
N ASP A 79 0.79 -26.10 10.82
CA ASP A 79 1.99 -26.45 10.04
C ASP A 79 2.96 -27.25 10.92
N TYR A 80 3.44 -28.39 10.43
CA TYR A 80 4.41 -29.23 11.12
C TYR A 80 5.87 -28.81 10.85
N ALA A 81 6.07 -27.72 10.12
CA ALA A 81 7.38 -27.12 9.82
C ALA A 81 8.44 -28.12 9.30
N THR A 82 8.01 -29.15 8.57
CA THR A 82 8.85 -30.28 8.14
C THR A 82 10.08 -29.84 7.34
N GLU A 83 9.98 -28.74 6.59
CA GLU A 83 11.08 -28.11 5.85
C GLU A 83 12.20 -27.60 6.77
N VAL A 84 11.84 -27.03 7.93
CA VAL A 84 12.81 -26.54 8.93
C VAL A 84 13.47 -27.73 9.65
N LEU A 85 12.70 -28.79 9.88
CA LEU A 85 13.15 -30.00 10.58
C LEU A 85 14.10 -30.87 9.74
N ALA A 86 14.02 -30.82 8.41
CA ALA A 86 14.77 -31.70 7.51
C ALA A 86 16.31 -31.60 7.61
N GLY A 87 16.84 -30.52 8.20
CA GLY A 87 18.27 -30.29 8.39
C GLY A 87 18.81 -30.59 9.80
N LEU A 88 17.94 -30.94 10.75
CA LEU A 88 18.28 -31.08 12.17
C LEU A 88 18.17 -32.56 12.60
N GLY A 89 19.23 -33.11 13.19
CA GLY A 89 19.22 -34.49 13.71
C GLY A 89 18.67 -34.60 15.14
N GLY A 90 18.16 -35.77 15.51
CA GLY A 90 17.58 -36.07 16.85
C GLY A 90 16.06 -36.27 16.82
N ASP A 91 15.47 -36.64 17.96
CA ASP A 91 14.01 -36.72 18.10
C ASP A 91 13.45 -35.30 18.25
N LEU A 92 13.03 -34.74 17.11
CA LEU A 92 12.60 -33.35 16.98
C LEU A 92 11.19 -33.30 16.35
N SER A 93 10.27 -32.60 16.99
CA SER A 93 8.96 -32.31 16.43
C SER A 93 8.61 -30.83 16.61
N ALA A 94 7.94 -30.26 15.61
CA ALA A 94 7.46 -28.89 15.64
C ALA A 94 6.00 -28.83 15.20
N LEU A 95 5.23 -27.99 15.86
CA LEU A 95 3.83 -27.69 15.56
C LEU A 95 3.66 -26.18 15.59
N VAL A 96 3.17 -25.59 14.50
CA VAL A 96 2.83 -24.17 14.43
C VAL A 96 1.34 -24.02 14.17
N GLU A 97 0.62 -23.41 15.10
CA GLU A 97 -0.81 -23.11 14.99
C GLU A 97 -1.02 -21.65 14.60
N VAL A 98 -1.82 -21.42 13.57
CA VAL A 98 -2.27 -20.10 13.12
C VAL A 98 -3.73 -19.90 13.53
N GLN A 99 -3.99 -18.89 14.36
CA GLN A 99 -5.31 -18.59 14.92
C GLN A 99 -5.68 -17.13 14.62
N PRO A 100 -6.45 -16.86 13.55
CA PRO A 100 -7.02 -15.55 13.27
C PRO A 100 -7.94 -15.07 14.41
N THR A 101 -8.05 -13.76 14.61
CA THR A 101 -9.01 -13.19 15.57
C THR A 101 -10.35 -12.89 14.89
N SER A 102 -11.23 -12.12 15.54
CA SER A 102 -12.47 -11.63 14.92
C SER A 102 -12.21 -10.77 13.68
N ASP A 103 -11.07 -10.06 13.63
CA ASP A 103 -10.58 -9.48 12.38
C ASP A 103 -9.62 -10.48 11.71
N PRO A 104 -9.97 -11.01 10.52
CA PRO A 104 -9.14 -11.99 9.82
C PRO A 104 -7.75 -11.45 9.46
N ARG A 105 -7.53 -10.12 9.48
CA ARG A 105 -6.21 -9.50 9.22
C ARG A 105 -5.28 -9.52 10.41
N THR A 106 -5.71 -10.08 11.53
CA THR A 106 -4.85 -10.24 12.72
C THR A 106 -4.90 -11.67 13.20
N ALA A 107 -3.75 -12.21 13.60
CA ALA A 107 -3.64 -13.61 14.00
C ALA A 107 -2.57 -13.85 15.05
N TRP A 108 -2.80 -14.88 15.85
CA TRP A 108 -1.80 -15.48 16.73
C TRP A 108 -1.13 -16.65 16.03
N PHE A 109 0.21 -16.64 16.01
CA PHE A 109 1.01 -17.78 15.57
C PHE A 109 1.68 -18.38 16.80
N THR A 110 1.47 -19.67 17.04
CA THR A 110 2.03 -20.38 18.19
C THR A 110 2.88 -21.52 17.70
N SER A 111 4.19 -21.45 17.88
CA SER A 111 5.08 -22.57 17.65
C SER A 111 5.34 -23.31 18.95
N THR A 112 5.21 -24.63 18.92
CA THR A 112 5.56 -25.55 20.00
C THR A 112 6.51 -26.58 19.42
N VAL A 113 7.68 -26.71 20.03
CA VAL A 113 8.75 -27.62 19.58
C VAL A 113 9.19 -28.49 20.73
N GLU A 114 9.34 -29.79 20.46
CA GLU A 114 9.95 -30.74 21.36
C GLU A 114 11.26 -31.26 20.75
N TYR A 115 12.37 -31.09 21.46
CA TYR A 115 13.68 -31.64 21.10
C TYR A 115 14.22 -32.51 22.24
N ASN A 116 14.38 -33.81 22.01
CA ASN A 116 14.91 -34.76 23.00
C ASN A 116 14.26 -34.59 24.40
N SER A 117 12.92 -34.54 24.43
CA SER A 117 12.06 -34.36 25.62
C SER A 117 12.17 -33.00 26.34
N VAL A 118 12.72 -31.98 25.68
CA VAL A 118 12.65 -30.58 26.12
C VAL A 118 11.71 -29.83 25.18
N GLU A 119 10.63 -29.30 25.75
CA GLU A 119 9.66 -28.51 25.01
C GLU A 119 9.96 -27.00 25.15
N SER A 120 9.77 -26.27 24.06
CA SER A 120 9.81 -24.80 24.02
C SER A 120 8.63 -24.29 23.20
N SER A 121 8.02 -23.17 23.61
CA SER A 121 6.90 -22.58 22.89
C SER A 121 7.05 -21.07 22.73
N VAL A 122 6.90 -20.58 21.49
CA VAL A 122 7.00 -19.17 21.16
C VAL A 122 5.68 -18.74 20.50
N ARG A 123 5.21 -17.54 20.85
CA ARG A 123 3.98 -16.99 20.26
C ARG A 123 4.18 -15.54 19.79
N VAL A 124 3.67 -15.25 18.60
CA VAL A 124 3.65 -13.90 18.03
C VAL A 124 2.22 -13.49 17.68
N TYR A 125 1.90 -12.22 17.88
CA TYR A 125 0.68 -11.58 17.39
C TYR A 125 1.04 -10.65 16.24
N VAL A 126 0.42 -10.86 15.09
CA VAL A 126 0.72 -10.11 13.86
C VAL A 126 -0.54 -9.49 13.27
N ASP A 127 -0.35 -8.35 12.62
CA ASP A 127 -1.33 -7.71 11.75
C ASP A 127 -0.82 -7.61 10.32
N SER A 128 -1.65 -8.04 9.38
CA SER A 128 -1.44 -7.85 7.95
C SER A 128 -2.18 -6.60 7.50
N ARG A 129 -1.56 -5.85 6.60
CA ARG A 129 -2.17 -4.66 6.02
C ARG A 129 -1.86 -4.56 4.54
N ASN A 130 -2.89 -4.33 3.73
CA ASN A 130 -2.69 -3.98 2.34
C ASN A 130 -2.23 -2.52 2.26
N VAL A 131 -1.04 -2.30 1.70
CA VAL A 131 -0.41 -1.00 1.47
C VAL A 131 -0.25 -0.73 -0.03
N GLY A 132 -1.03 -1.43 -0.86
CA GLY A 132 -1.07 -1.24 -2.30
C GLY A 132 -1.63 0.12 -2.69
N ILE A 133 -1.39 0.49 -3.95
CA ILE A 133 -1.72 1.80 -4.54
C ILE A 133 -3.20 2.16 -4.31
N TRP A 134 -4.09 1.20 -4.59
CA TRP A 134 -5.55 1.35 -4.52
C TRP A 134 -6.14 1.29 -3.10
N ASN A 135 -5.33 1.08 -2.06
CA ASN A 135 -5.78 1.17 -0.66
C ASN A 135 -5.42 2.52 -0.02
N ASN A 136 -5.52 3.60 -0.81
CA ASN A 136 -5.32 4.97 -0.37
C ASN A 136 -6.47 5.85 -0.89
N ALA A 137 -6.72 7.00 -0.28
CA ALA A 137 -7.53 8.06 -0.91
C ALA A 137 -6.76 8.69 -2.08
N ILE A 138 -5.46 8.94 -1.86
CA ILE A 138 -4.55 9.57 -2.83
C ILE A 138 -3.24 8.79 -2.87
N PHE A 139 -2.82 8.42 -4.09
CA PHE A 139 -1.51 7.85 -4.37
C PHE A 139 -0.76 8.68 -5.42
N ALA A 140 0.28 9.40 -4.99
CA ALA A 140 1.01 10.34 -5.84
C ALA A 140 2.39 9.80 -6.25
N GLY A 141 2.68 9.87 -7.56
CA GLY A 141 3.90 9.34 -8.19
C GLY A 141 5.10 10.27 -8.15
N ALA A 142 5.36 10.94 -9.28
CA ALA A 142 6.57 11.74 -9.51
C ALA A 142 6.72 12.91 -8.54
N GLY A 143 5.63 13.67 -8.31
CA GLY A 143 5.66 14.89 -7.51
C GLY A 143 6.50 15.98 -8.17
N ALA A 144 5.87 17.06 -8.64
CA ALA A 144 6.60 18.15 -9.30
C ALA A 144 7.42 18.93 -8.28
N ALA A 145 8.43 19.67 -8.74
CA ALA A 145 9.10 20.74 -7.99
C ALA A 145 8.19 21.92 -7.57
N GLY A 146 6.88 21.67 -7.40
CA GLY A 146 5.80 22.62 -7.18
C GLY A 146 4.55 22.05 -6.49
N GLN A 147 4.68 21.00 -5.67
CA GLN A 147 3.66 20.39 -4.79
C GLN A 147 2.81 19.28 -5.45
N ALA A 148 2.97 18.05 -4.96
CA ALA A 148 2.13 16.90 -5.25
C ALA A 148 0.65 17.12 -4.89
N ILE A 149 0.34 17.88 -3.84
CA ILE A 149 -1.03 18.33 -3.52
C ILE A 149 -0.99 19.85 -3.24
N ASN A 150 -1.61 20.62 -4.12
CA ASN A 150 -1.77 22.07 -4.00
C ASN A 150 -3.24 22.43 -3.80
N GLY A 151 -3.54 23.12 -2.69
CA GLY A 151 -4.87 23.63 -2.37
C GLY A 151 -5.36 23.23 -0.98
N ASN A 152 -6.49 23.82 -0.58
CA ASN A 152 -7.24 23.38 0.60
C ASN A 152 -8.07 22.15 0.21
N VAL A 153 -7.84 20.99 0.86
CA VAL A 153 -8.49 19.70 0.53
C VAL A 153 -8.92 19.00 1.82
N ASP A 154 -10.06 18.31 1.81
CA ASP A 154 -10.48 17.40 2.88
C ASP A 154 -10.37 15.96 2.37
N ILE A 155 -9.46 15.18 2.96
CA ILE A 155 -9.16 13.80 2.57
C ILE A 155 -9.53 12.89 3.74
N ARG A 156 -10.44 11.96 3.53
CA ARG A 156 -10.79 10.90 4.50
C ARG A 156 -10.16 9.60 4.04
N GLY A 157 -9.02 9.25 4.62
CA GLY A 157 -8.28 8.04 4.26
C GLY A 157 -6.77 8.23 4.19
N SER A 158 -6.08 7.18 3.76
CA SER A 158 -4.64 7.13 3.64
C SER A 158 -4.14 7.96 2.47
N VAL A 159 -2.99 8.61 2.64
CA VAL A 159 -2.30 9.39 1.59
C VAL A 159 -0.91 8.81 1.45
N HIS A 160 -0.53 8.44 0.24
CA HIS A 160 0.79 7.89 -0.05
C HIS A 160 1.42 8.64 -1.22
N ILE A 161 2.55 9.28 -0.96
CA ILE A 161 3.28 10.05 -1.96
C ILE A 161 4.70 9.51 -2.07
N LEU A 162 5.15 9.26 -3.30
CA LEU A 162 6.51 8.80 -3.56
C LEU A 162 7.46 10.00 -3.71
N GLY A 163 7.26 10.87 -4.68
CA GLY A 163 8.18 12.00 -4.93
C GLY A 163 9.46 11.58 -5.65
N GLU A 164 9.41 10.51 -6.47
CA GLU A 164 10.58 9.93 -7.15
C GLU A 164 10.99 10.68 -8.43
N GLY A 165 10.28 11.75 -8.79
CA GLY A 165 10.50 12.43 -10.06
C GLY A 165 9.99 11.63 -11.26
N GLU A 166 10.22 12.17 -12.44
CA GLU A 166 9.81 11.54 -13.70
C GLU A 166 10.75 10.41 -14.10
N PRO A 167 10.23 9.35 -14.74
CA PRO A 167 11.07 8.27 -15.21
C PRO A 167 11.86 8.71 -16.44
N TYR A 168 13.13 8.32 -16.48
CA TYR A 168 14.05 8.61 -17.57
C TYR A 168 14.86 7.39 -17.98
N SER A 169 15.48 7.46 -19.16
CA SER A 169 16.43 6.46 -19.64
C SER A 169 17.83 6.90 -19.28
N ASP A 170 18.38 6.31 -18.23
CA ASP A 170 19.78 6.48 -17.81
C ASP A 170 20.70 5.81 -18.86
N LEU A 171 21.24 6.60 -19.78
CA LEU A 171 22.06 6.14 -20.89
C LEU A 171 23.52 5.92 -20.48
N ASN A 172 23.98 6.58 -19.42
CA ASN A 172 25.38 6.50 -18.97
C ASN A 172 25.57 5.69 -17.68
N GLY A 173 24.49 5.26 -17.03
CA GLY A 173 24.48 4.40 -15.85
C GLY A 173 24.82 5.11 -14.54
N ASN A 174 24.68 6.43 -14.46
CA ASN A 174 25.05 7.21 -13.27
C ASN A 174 23.92 7.33 -12.23
N GLY A 175 22.70 6.90 -12.55
CA GLY A 175 21.54 6.95 -11.68
C GLY A 175 20.95 8.36 -11.45
N VAL A 176 21.29 9.34 -12.28
CA VAL A 176 20.67 10.68 -12.31
C VAL A 176 20.33 11.06 -13.75
N TRP A 177 19.29 11.88 -13.94
CA TRP A 177 18.98 12.39 -15.28
C TRP A 177 20.01 13.44 -15.71
N ASP A 178 20.57 13.28 -16.90
CA ASP A 178 21.49 14.25 -17.49
C ASP A 178 20.82 15.21 -18.49
N ALA A 179 21.01 16.51 -18.24
CA ALA A 179 20.58 17.56 -19.15
C ALA A 179 21.44 17.59 -20.41
N ALA A 180 20.88 18.16 -21.49
CA ALA A 180 21.64 18.38 -22.73
C ALA A 180 22.82 19.32 -22.47
N GLU A 181 23.94 19.03 -23.10
CA GLU A 181 25.09 19.92 -23.06
C GLU A 181 24.75 21.27 -23.72
N PRO A 182 25.10 22.39 -23.07
CA PRO A 182 24.76 23.72 -23.56
C PRO A 182 25.62 24.07 -24.78
N TYR A 183 25.00 24.75 -25.75
CA TYR A 183 25.64 25.17 -26.99
C TYR A 183 25.31 26.62 -27.33
N THR A 184 26.12 27.24 -28.17
CA THR A 184 25.84 28.56 -28.73
C THR A 184 25.18 28.39 -30.08
N ASP A 185 23.87 28.66 -30.14
CA ASP A 185 23.10 28.73 -31.37
C ASP A 185 23.48 30.01 -32.15
N LEU A 186 24.35 29.86 -33.15
CA LEU A 186 24.90 30.96 -33.95
C LEU A 186 23.90 31.45 -35.00
N ASN A 187 22.94 30.62 -35.39
CA ASN A 187 21.99 30.94 -36.47
C ASN A 187 20.55 31.20 -35.95
N SER A 188 20.34 31.09 -34.64
CA SER A 188 19.07 31.32 -33.94
C SER A 188 17.92 30.43 -34.42
N ASN A 189 18.23 29.20 -34.86
CA ASN A 189 17.21 28.24 -35.31
C ASN A 189 16.66 27.35 -34.17
N GLY A 190 17.23 27.44 -32.96
CA GLY A 190 16.82 26.68 -31.78
C GLY A 190 17.31 25.23 -31.75
N ALA A 191 18.21 24.83 -32.65
CA ALA A 191 18.83 23.52 -32.70
C ALA A 191 20.36 23.66 -32.81
N TRP A 192 21.10 22.65 -32.34
CA TRP A 192 22.55 22.65 -32.54
C TRP A 192 22.88 22.17 -33.95
N ASP A 193 23.66 22.96 -34.66
CA ASP A 193 24.19 22.61 -35.97
C ASP A 193 25.66 22.14 -35.89
N PRO A 194 26.07 21.18 -36.75
CA PRO A 194 27.47 20.78 -36.83
C PRO A 194 28.39 21.98 -37.09
N GLY A 195 29.25 22.28 -36.12
CA GLY A 195 30.18 23.42 -36.15
C GLY A 195 29.89 24.52 -35.11
N GLU A 196 28.77 24.44 -34.41
CA GLU A 196 28.46 25.32 -33.29
C GLU A 196 29.22 24.92 -32.01
N PRO A 197 29.77 25.88 -31.25
CA PRO A 197 30.51 25.56 -30.03
C PRO A 197 29.54 25.08 -28.94
N PHE A 198 29.93 24.01 -28.24
CA PHE A 198 29.23 23.44 -27.10
C PHE A 198 30.17 23.29 -25.89
N THR A 199 29.59 23.18 -24.70
CA THR A 199 30.34 22.88 -23.48
C THR A 199 30.32 21.36 -23.27
N ASP A 200 31.47 20.74 -23.50
CA ASP A 200 31.71 19.32 -23.24
C ASP A 200 31.90 19.12 -21.72
N ILE A 201 30.85 18.62 -21.05
CA ILE A 201 30.81 18.43 -19.60
C ILE A 201 31.47 17.12 -19.20
N ASN A 202 31.40 16.09 -20.05
CA ASN A 202 31.88 14.75 -19.73
C ASN A 202 33.23 14.40 -20.39
N GLY A 203 33.76 15.27 -21.26
CA GLY A 203 35.07 15.16 -21.90
C GLY A 203 35.13 14.21 -23.10
N ASP A 204 33.99 13.86 -23.71
CA ASP A 204 33.94 12.91 -24.83
C ASP A 204 34.07 13.58 -26.22
N SER A 205 34.19 14.91 -26.26
CA SER A 205 34.28 15.73 -27.46
C SER A 205 33.10 15.60 -28.43
N VAL A 206 31.96 15.09 -27.95
CA VAL A 206 30.69 14.99 -28.66
C VAL A 206 29.64 15.75 -27.86
N ARG A 207 28.74 16.46 -28.54
CA ARG A 207 27.63 17.09 -27.83
C ARG A 207 26.62 16.03 -27.43
N ASN A 208 26.41 15.86 -26.13
CA ASN A 208 25.42 14.91 -25.63
C ASN A 208 24.03 15.54 -25.53
N PRO A 209 23.00 14.93 -26.15
CA PRO A 209 21.63 15.37 -25.97
C PRO A 209 21.18 15.05 -24.53
N ALA A 210 20.09 15.69 -24.10
CA ALA A 210 19.46 15.34 -22.83
C ALA A 210 18.99 13.89 -22.86
N GLU A 211 19.04 13.23 -21.71
CA GLU A 211 18.50 11.89 -21.59
C GLU A 211 16.98 11.88 -21.83
N PRO A 212 16.46 10.89 -22.58
CA PRO A 212 15.03 10.78 -22.79
C PRO A 212 14.29 10.57 -21.46
N TYR A 213 13.25 11.36 -21.21
CA TYR A 213 12.38 11.23 -20.04
C TYR A 213 10.92 11.21 -20.43
N ASN A 214 10.08 10.72 -19.52
CA ASN A 214 8.63 10.75 -19.67
C ASN A 214 8.10 12.01 -18.99
N ASP A 215 7.83 13.04 -19.79
CA ASP A 215 7.19 14.28 -19.33
C ASP A 215 5.71 14.01 -18.98
N LEU A 216 5.48 13.63 -17.73
CA LEU A 216 4.19 13.18 -17.24
C LEU A 216 3.22 14.37 -17.08
N ASN A 217 3.71 15.56 -16.72
CA ASN A 217 2.86 16.77 -16.59
C ASN A 217 2.79 17.64 -17.86
N ARG A 218 3.60 17.33 -18.88
CA ARG A 218 3.70 18.07 -20.14
C ARG A 218 4.15 19.52 -19.98
N ASN A 219 5.04 19.79 -19.02
CA ASN A 219 5.61 21.12 -18.81
C ASN A 219 6.84 21.38 -19.72
N GLY A 220 7.33 20.37 -20.43
CA GLY A 220 8.51 20.43 -21.30
C GLY A 220 9.85 20.43 -20.57
N GLN A 221 9.87 20.08 -19.28
CA GLN A 221 11.05 20.04 -18.41
C GLN A 221 11.07 18.72 -17.63
N TYR A 222 12.27 18.18 -17.40
CA TYR A 222 12.41 17.03 -16.52
C TYR A 222 12.17 17.45 -15.06
N ASP A 223 11.23 16.79 -14.38
CA ASP A 223 11.01 16.95 -12.94
C ASP A 223 11.84 15.91 -12.15
N PRO A 224 12.91 16.33 -11.42
CA PRO A 224 13.72 15.43 -10.62
C PRO A 224 12.99 14.93 -9.36
N PRO A 225 13.49 13.87 -8.70
CA PRO A 225 13.00 13.47 -7.39
C PRO A 225 12.99 14.64 -6.39
N LEU A 226 11.96 14.69 -5.56
CA LEU A 226 11.85 15.73 -4.53
C LEU A 226 12.99 15.60 -3.52
N THR A 227 13.60 16.72 -3.18
CA THR A 227 14.66 16.76 -2.18
C THR A 227 14.11 17.03 -0.78
N GLN A 228 14.96 16.88 0.23
CA GLN A 228 14.60 17.14 1.63
C GLN A 228 14.15 18.59 1.90
N THR A 229 14.45 19.54 1.01
CA THR A 229 13.99 20.93 1.13
C THR A 229 12.69 21.21 0.37
N ASP A 230 12.29 20.33 -0.53
CA ASP A 230 11.17 20.57 -1.41
C ASP A 230 9.84 20.27 -0.71
N LEU A 231 8.85 21.09 -1.02
CA LEU A 231 7.50 20.91 -0.52
C LEU A 231 6.78 19.89 -1.40
N ASN A 232 6.56 18.73 -0.83
CA ASN A 232 5.75 17.70 -1.45
C ASN A 232 4.26 18.09 -1.40
N THR A 233 3.76 18.54 -0.26
CA THR A 233 2.33 18.85 -0.10
C THR A 233 2.17 20.12 0.70
N THR A 234 1.23 20.98 0.32
CA THR A 234 0.85 22.14 1.14
C THR A 234 -0.60 22.05 1.57
N LEU A 235 -0.79 21.80 2.86
CA LEU A 235 -2.08 21.89 3.53
C LEU A 235 -2.19 23.28 4.14
N SER A 236 -3.19 24.05 3.70
CA SER A 236 -3.42 25.41 4.17
C SER A 236 -4.90 25.67 4.44
N GLY A 237 -5.20 26.72 5.20
CA GLY A 237 -6.57 27.10 5.51
C GLY A 237 -7.23 26.10 6.47
N THR A 238 -8.19 25.33 5.97
CA THR A 238 -8.99 24.35 6.73
C THR A 238 -8.78 22.91 6.24
N ALA A 239 -7.66 22.65 5.58
CA ALA A 239 -7.40 21.35 4.97
C ALA A 239 -7.33 20.26 6.05
N TYR A 240 -7.85 19.08 5.75
CA TYR A 240 -7.97 18.01 6.73
C TYR A 240 -7.60 16.67 6.13
N ILE A 241 -6.82 15.87 6.87
CA ILE A 241 -6.66 14.44 6.58
C ILE A 241 -7.26 13.66 7.74
N GLY A 242 -8.39 13.00 7.52
CA GLY A 242 -9.17 12.30 8.54
C GLY A 242 -9.17 10.78 8.40
N ASN A 243 -9.61 10.11 9.46
CA ASN A 243 -9.65 8.65 9.57
C ASN A 243 -11.08 8.08 9.63
N HIS A 244 -12.08 8.84 9.19
CA HIS A 244 -13.51 8.51 9.32
C HIS A 244 -14.34 9.24 8.25
N TYR A 245 -15.58 8.80 8.04
CA TYR A 245 -16.51 9.37 7.07
C TYR A 245 -17.35 10.55 7.60
N SER A 246 -17.22 10.95 8.87
CA SER A 246 -17.90 12.15 9.42
C SER A 246 -17.82 13.36 8.48
N GLY A 247 -18.97 13.87 8.03
CA GLY A 247 -19.08 14.95 7.05
C GLY A 247 -19.38 14.50 5.62
N MET A 248 -19.39 13.19 5.36
CA MET A 248 -19.84 12.61 4.09
C MET A 248 -21.35 12.82 3.90
N PRO A 249 -21.80 13.22 2.70
CA PRO A 249 -23.23 13.30 2.41
C PRO A 249 -23.88 11.92 2.49
N THR A 250 -25.04 11.84 3.14
CA THR A 250 -25.78 10.58 3.35
C THR A 250 -26.12 9.85 2.05
N GLU A 251 -26.36 10.58 0.96
CA GLU A 251 -26.60 9.99 -0.36
C GLU A 251 -25.37 9.28 -0.94
N LEU A 252 -24.18 9.82 -0.69
CA LEU A 252 -22.93 9.22 -1.15
C LEU A 252 -22.53 8.05 -0.23
N GLU A 253 -22.71 8.21 1.08
CA GLU A 253 -22.45 7.17 2.07
C GLU A 253 -23.29 5.92 1.82
N ALA A 254 -24.57 6.07 1.47
CA ALA A 254 -25.43 4.95 1.09
C ALA A 254 -25.00 4.21 -0.20
N MET A 255 -24.07 4.77 -0.97
CA MET A 255 -23.57 4.20 -2.23
C MET A 255 -22.17 3.60 -2.11
N VAL A 256 -21.57 3.63 -0.91
CA VAL A 256 -20.31 2.96 -0.58
C VAL A 256 -20.51 2.00 0.60
N PRO A 257 -19.63 1.01 0.79
CA PRO A 257 -19.66 0.18 1.99
C PRO A 257 -19.38 1.00 3.24
N ASP A 258 -20.00 0.59 4.35
CA ASP A 258 -19.75 1.15 5.67
C ASP A 258 -18.25 1.16 5.99
N ALA A 259 -17.80 2.22 6.65
CA ALA A 259 -16.41 2.31 7.11
C ALA A 259 -16.09 1.16 8.08
N PRO A 260 -14.88 0.57 8.00
CA PRO A 260 -14.46 -0.47 8.92
C PRO A 260 -14.56 -0.03 10.38
N ARG A 261 -14.91 -0.96 11.26
CA ARG A 261 -14.95 -0.73 12.71
C ARG A 261 -13.97 -1.64 13.43
N VAL A 262 -13.10 -1.06 14.24
CA VAL A 262 -12.18 -1.78 15.12
C VAL A 262 -12.65 -1.55 16.55
N SER A 263 -13.01 -2.65 17.24
CA SER A 263 -13.55 -2.58 18.60
C SER A 263 -14.76 -1.64 18.75
N GLY A 264 -15.60 -1.54 17.71
CA GLY A 264 -16.79 -0.69 17.68
C GLY A 264 -16.56 0.76 17.25
N ILE A 265 -15.31 1.20 17.11
CA ILE A 265 -14.93 2.54 16.66
C ILE A 265 -14.69 2.52 15.15
N GLU A 266 -15.31 3.46 14.43
CA GLU A 266 -15.08 3.67 13.01
C GLU A 266 -13.64 4.15 12.74
N THR A 267 -12.96 3.47 11.82
CA THR A 267 -11.61 3.83 11.37
C THR A 267 -11.39 3.37 9.94
N LEU A 268 -10.89 4.27 9.10
CA LEU A 268 -10.39 3.94 7.75
C LEU A 268 -8.95 3.39 7.79
N SER A 269 -8.40 3.23 8.99
CA SER A 269 -7.00 2.95 9.26
C SER A 269 -6.05 3.94 8.60
N ALA A 270 -6.46 5.17 8.33
CA ALA A 270 -5.74 6.15 7.53
C ALA A 270 -4.28 6.30 7.96
N GLU A 271 -3.35 6.23 7.00
CA GLU A 271 -1.93 6.49 7.19
C GLU A 271 -1.44 7.54 6.19
N VAL A 272 -0.55 8.42 6.63
CA VAL A 272 0.11 9.41 5.78
C VAL A 272 1.54 8.97 5.54
N ARG A 273 1.91 8.76 4.27
CA ARG A 273 3.24 8.35 3.84
C ARG A 273 3.80 9.28 2.81
N VAL A 274 5.04 9.72 3.01
CA VAL A 274 5.79 10.47 2.01
C VAL A 274 7.22 9.94 1.98
N LYS A 275 7.63 9.41 0.82
CA LYS A 275 8.99 8.88 0.62
C LYS A 275 10.00 10.02 0.44
N HIS A 276 9.68 11.02 -0.39
CA HIS A 276 10.50 12.20 -0.66
C HIS A 276 9.71 13.51 -0.59
N GLY A 277 10.30 14.52 0.05
CA GLY A 277 9.78 15.88 0.23
C GLY A 277 8.97 16.09 1.52
N ARG A 278 8.80 17.36 1.92
CA ARG A 278 8.12 17.76 3.17
C ARG A 278 6.63 18.02 2.99
N ILE A 279 5.87 17.84 4.07
CA ILE A 279 4.48 18.32 4.14
C ILE A 279 4.44 19.66 4.88
N SER A 280 4.01 20.73 4.21
CA SER A 280 3.73 22.01 4.86
C SER A 280 2.30 22.01 5.41
N ILE A 281 2.14 22.30 6.70
CA ILE A 281 0.84 22.47 7.36
C ILE A 281 0.79 23.87 7.96
N SER A 282 -0.15 24.68 7.48
CA SER A 282 -0.31 26.08 7.90
C SER A 282 -1.77 26.45 8.12
N GLY A 283 -2.02 27.47 8.93
CA GLY A 283 -3.36 27.92 9.29
C GLY A 283 -4.04 26.95 10.27
N ASN A 284 -5.29 26.57 10.00
CA ASN A 284 -6.06 25.62 10.81
C ASN A 284 -6.08 24.22 10.19
N ALA A 285 -5.18 23.93 9.24
CA ALA A 285 -5.08 22.63 8.64
C ALA A 285 -4.55 21.61 9.66
N MET A 286 -5.09 20.38 9.64
CA MET A 286 -4.66 19.33 10.57
C MET A 286 -4.70 17.95 9.91
N VAL A 287 -3.81 17.08 10.38
CA VAL A 287 -3.74 15.66 10.01
C VAL A 287 -4.20 14.87 11.24
N GLY A 288 -5.38 14.28 11.16
CA GLY A 288 -6.11 13.75 12.31
C GLY A 288 -6.59 14.86 13.24
N THR A 289 -7.27 14.47 14.31
CA THR A 289 -7.72 15.38 15.36
C THR A 289 -7.70 14.69 16.72
N SER A 290 -7.41 15.44 17.78
CA SER A 290 -7.58 15.00 19.16
C SER A 290 -9.00 15.22 19.70
N SER A 291 -9.85 15.92 18.94
CA SER A 291 -11.24 16.18 19.32
C SER A 291 -12.08 14.91 19.28
N ILE A 292 -13.10 14.84 20.13
CA ILE A 292 -14.10 13.76 20.06
C ILE A 292 -14.92 13.95 18.78
N VAL A 293 -14.88 12.96 17.90
CA VAL A 293 -15.64 12.94 16.64
C VAL A 293 -16.86 12.04 16.80
N ASP A 294 -18.01 12.49 16.31
CA ASP A 294 -19.29 11.76 16.34
C ASP A 294 -19.65 11.22 17.75
N GLY A 295 -19.38 12.00 18.79
CA GLY A 295 -19.63 11.59 20.18
C GLY A 295 -18.76 10.43 20.67
N GLY A 296 -17.67 10.11 19.96
CA GLY A 296 -16.71 9.07 20.31
C GLY A 296 -16.87 7.77 19.52
N SER A 297 -17.79 7.72 18.54
CA SER A 297 -17.95 6.54 17.69
C SER A 297 -16.93 6.43 16.55
N SER A 298 -16.19 7.52 16.29
CA SER A 298 -15.27 7.63 15.16
C SER A 298 -13.89 8.04 15.64
N LYS A 299 -12.86 7.40 15.07
CA LYS A 299 -11.47 7.66 15.45
C LYS A 299 -11.00 9.02 14.91
N GLY A 300 -10.55 9.89 15.82
CA GLY A 300 -10.00 11.20 15.46
C GLY A 300 -8.56 11.13 14.93
N THR A 301 -7.70 10.32 15.57
CA THR A 301 -6.29 10.18 15.17
C THR A 301 -6.13 9.31 13.92
N ILE A 302 -5.13 9.60 13.11
CA ILE A 302 -4.69 8.69 12.04
C ILE A 302 -3.86 7.54 12.64
N ASP A 303 -3.84 6.39 11.98
CA ASP A 303 -3.15 5.19 12.48
C ASP A 303 -1.62 5.32 12.38
N GLY A 304 -1.12 6.16 11.47
CA GLY A 304 0.32 6.34 11.32
C GLY A 304 0.73 7.48 10.39
N SER A 305 1.81 8.16 10.75
CA SER A 305 2.54 9.12 9.91
C SER A 305 3.96 8.59 9.64
N TYR A 306 4.37 8.58 8.38
CA TYR A 306 5.66 8.11 7.87
C TYR A 306 6.18 9.07 6.79
N VAL A 307 6.79 10.18 7.21
CA VAL A 307 7.22 11.27 6.31
C VAL A 307 8.72 11.44 6.48
N SER A 308 9.50 11.00 5.49
CA SER A 308 10.98 10.98 5.57
C SER A 308 11.59 12.36 5.87
N ASP A 309 11.09 13.40 5.21
CA ASP A 309 11.64 14.76 5.32
C ASP A 309 10.89 15.66 6.31
N GLY A 310 9.91 15.08 7.00
CA GLY A 310 9.14 15.71 8.07
C GLY A 310 8.12 16.78 7.63
N TYR A 311 7.68 17.54 8.63
CA TYR A 311 6.62 18.54 8.50
C TYR A 311 7.17 19.97 8.64
N THR A 312 6.59 20.90 7.91
CA THR A 312 6.93 22.34 7.93
C THR A 312 5.66 23.20 7.93
N GLY A 313 5.78 24.52 7.81
CA GLY A 313 4.66 25.47 7.88
C GLY A 313 4.38 25.98 9.29
N SER A 314 3.41 26.89 9.44
CA SER A 314 3.18 27.58 10.71
C SER A 314 2.65 26.68 11.82
N ALA A 315 1.93 25.60 11.48
CA ALA A 315 1.47 24.60 12.41
C ALA A 315 2.41 23.38 12.45
N GLY A 316 2.95 22.98 11.29
CA GLY A 316 3.93 21.92 11.17
C GLY A 316 3.52 20.61 11.83
N ALA A 317 4.48 19.92 12.46
CA ALA A 317 4.25 18.65 13.16
C ALA A 317 3.27 18.74 14.34
N GLY A 318 3.04 19.95 14.89
CA GLY A 318 2.11 20.15 16.00
C GLY A 318 0.63 19.97 15.62
N ALA A 319 0.32 19.96 14.33
CA ALA A 319 -1.01 19.69 13.79
C ALA A 319 -1.17 18.25 13.25
N VAL A 320 -0.26 17.34 13.64
CA VAL A 320 -0.30 15.92 13.25
C VAL A 320 -0.66 15.08 14.47
N PHE A 321 -1.85 14.49 14.44
CA PHE A 321 -2.43 13.64 15.47
C PHE A 321 -2.45 12.19 14.97
N SER A 322 -1.34 11.48 15.16
CA SER A 322 -1.18 10.08 14.79
C SER A 322 -0.82 9.21 15.99
N ASP A 323 -1.20 7.93 15.94
CA ASP A 323 -0.90 6.97 17.01
C ASP A 323 0.61 6.70 17.19
N ASN A 324 1.40 6.91 16.13
CA ASN A 324 2.86 6.72 16.13
C ASN A 324 3.65 8.05 16.23
N GLY A 325 2.97 9.19 16.36
CA GLY A 325 3.59 10.52 16.29
C GLY A 325 4.04 10.92 14.87
N ALA A 326 4.67 12.09 14.74
CA ALA A 326 4.93 12.75 13.45
C ALA A 326 6.38 12.64 12.94
N SER A 327 7.19 11.75 13.54
CA SER A 327 8.64 11.71 13.31
C SER A 327 9.14 10.41 12.67
N ASN A 328 8.24 9.49 12.29
CA ASN A 328 8.66 8.26 11.65
C ASN A 328 8.98 8.50 10.17
N VAL A 329 9.99 7.80 9.68
CA VAL A 329 10.40 7.84 8.27
C VAL A 329 9.59 6.83 7.44
N TYR A 330 9.67 6.94 6.11
CA TYR A 330 8.99 6.04 5.19
C TYR A 330 9.32 4.55 5.45
N ASP A 331 8.28 3.73 5.62
CA ASP A 331 8.38 2.33 6.09
C ASP A 331 8.34 1.27 4.96
N LEU A 332 8.03 1.65 3.71
CA LEU A 332 7.75 0.71 2.62
C LEU A 332 8.85 0.61 1.55
N GLY A 333 10.06 1.06 1.85
CA GLY A 333 11.17 1.12 0.87
C GLY A 333 11.55 -0.24 0.27
N ASN A 334 11.32 -1.34 0.99
CA ASN A 334 11.64 -2.70 0.56
C ASN A 334 10.57 -3.34 -0.35
N LEU A 335 9.36 -2.79 -0.42
CA LEU A 335 8.26 -3.39 -1.18
C LEU A 335 8.30 -3.09 -2.68
N GLY A 336 9.17 -2.16 -3.12
CA GLY A 336 9.29 -1.79 -4.53
C GLY A 336 8.01 -1.16 -5.10
N ILE A 337 7.24 -0.48 -4.25
CA ILE A 337 6.07 0.29 -4.68
C ILE A 337 6.56 1.50 -5.48
N GLN A 338 6.13 1.58 -6.72
CA GLN A 338 6.45 2.67 -7.64
C GLN A 338 5.19 3.14 -8.35
N PHE A 339 5.23 4.34 -8.93
CA PHE A 339 4.11 4.86 -9.69
C PHE A 339 3.85 3.96 -10.93
N PRO A 340 2.60 3.49 -11.14
CA PRO A 340 2.31 2.63 -12.27
C PRO A 340 2.25 3.46 -13.54
N VAL A 341 3.36 3.53 -14.28
CA VAL A 341 3.42 4.19 -15.59
C VAL A 341 2.85 3.25 -16.65
N VAL A 342 1.79 3.67 -17.33
CA VAL A 342 1.07 2.83 -18.31
C VAL A 342 1.75 2.86 -19.69
N ALA A 343 2.28 4.01 -20.08
CA ALA A 343 2.87 4.27 -21.39
C ALA A 343 4.18 5.09 -21.28
N GLY A 344 5.11 4.87 -22.21
CA GLY A 344 6.36 5.63 -22.31
C GLY A 344 7.51 5.09 -21.47
N ILE A 345 8.52 5.93 -21.23
CA ILE A 345 9.72 5.58 -20.48
C ILE A 345 9.35 5.29 -19.02
N GLY A 346 9.94 4.25 -18.43
CA GLY A 346 9.61 3.78 -17.08
C GLY A 346 8.33 2.93 -16.99
N ALA A 347 7.64 2.66 -18.10
CA ALA A 347 6.48 1.76 -18.10
C ALA A 347 6.89 0.34 -17.72
N GLN A 348 6.20 -0.21 -16.73
CA GLN A 348 6.47 -1.55 -16.22
C GLN A 348 5.82 -2.61 -17.10
N THR A 349 6.40 -3.81 -17.09
CA THR A 349 5.77 -5.00 -17.66
C THR A 349 4.45 -5.29 -16.95
N TYR A 350 3.40 -5.55 -17.73
CA TYR A 350 2.07 -5.85 -17.22
C TYR A 350 1.80 -7.36 -17.31
N ILE A 351 1.29 -7.94 -16.23
CA ILE A 351 0.88 -9.35 -16.18
C ILE A 351 -0.64 -9.37 -16.04
N ASP A 352 -1.34 -9.94 -17.02
CA ASP A 352 -2.80 -10.00 -16.99
C ASP A 352 -3.32 -11.07 -16.01
N SER A 353 -4.64 -11.09 -15.79
CA SER A 353 -5.30 -12.09 -14.93
C SER A 353 -5.12 -13.53 -15.42
N SER A 354 -4.79 -13.72 -16.70
CA SER A 354 -4.49 -15.01 -17.31
C SER A 354 -2.99 -15.35 -17.28
N GLN A 355 -2.18 -14.58 -16.54
CA GLN A 355 -0.73 -14.72 -16.39
C GLN A 355 0.07 -14.50 -17.68
N ASN A 356 -0.52 -13.86 -18.71
CA ASN A 356 0.26 -13.46 -19.88
C ASN A 356 1.04 -12.19 -19.57
N THR A 357 2.29 -12.17 -20.02
CA THR A 357 3.19 -11.03 -19.85
C THR A 357 3.13 -10.12 -21.08
N TRP A 358 2.92 -8.84 -20.85
CA TRP A 358 2.82 -7.78 -21.86
C TRP A 358 3.93 -6.75 -21.63
N GLN A 359 4.49 -6.21 -22.72
CA GLN A 359 5.60 -5.26 -22.63
C GLN A 359 5.26 -4.05 -21.75
N THR A 360 4.08 -3.47 -21.94
CA THR A 360 3.51 -2.44 -21.06
C THR A 360 2.01 -2.66 -20.93
N GLN A 361 1.39 -2.01 -19.94
CA GLN A 361 -0.07 -2.06 -19.77
C GLN A 361 -0.80 -1.40 -20.95
N GLU A 362 -0.23 -0.36 -21.57
CA GLU A 362 -0.77 0.22 -22.79
C GLU A 362 -0.92 -0.83 -23.91
N HIS A 363 0.08 -1.68 -24.15
CA HIS A 363 0.00 -2.73 -25.17
C HIS A 363 -1.15 -3.70 -24.90
N PHE A 364 -1.37 -4.05 -23.63
CA PHE A 364 -2.52 -4.86 -23.22
C PHE A 364 -3.83 -4.13 -23.49
N LEU A 365 -3.96 -2.87 -23.06
CA LEU A 365 -5.17 -2.07 -23.23
C LEU A 365 -5.50 -1.90 -24.72
N GLU A 366 -4.50 -1.62 -25.56
CA GLU A 366 -4.68 -1.47 -27.01
C GLU A 366 -5.11 -2.79 -27.69
N ALA A 367 -4.64 -3.93 -27.20
CA ALA A 367 -4.96 -5.25 -27.77
C ALA A 367 -6.28 -5.86 -27.27
N ARG A 368 -6.71 -5.52 -26.05
CA ARG A 368 -7.80 -6.22 -25.33
C ARG A 368 -9.00 -5.34 -24.97
N SER A 369 -9.03 -4.07 -25.37
CA SER A 369 -10.17 -3.17 -25.13
C SER A 369 -11.14 -3.06 -26.33
N LEU A 370 -12.40 -2.77 -26.05
CA LEU A 370 -13.39 -2.41 -27.06
C LEU A 370 -13.22 -0.94 -27.43
N THR A 371 -12.90 -0.65 -28.69
CA THR A 371 -12.81 0.74 -29.18
C THR A 371 -14.18 1.30 -29.55
N VAL A 372 -14.51 2.46 -29.01
CA VAL A 372 -15.79 3.15 -29.21
C VAL A 372 -15.54 4.55 -29.79
N PRO A 373 -16.20 4.93 -30.89
CA PRO A 373 -15.96 6.20 -31.59
C PRO A 373 -16.72 7.37 -30.95
N LEU A 374 -16.76 7.42 -29.61
CA LEU A 374 -17.40 8.50 -28.86
C LEU A 374 -16.34 9.37 -28.21
N THR A 375 -16.60 10.67 -28.18
CA THR A 375 -15.80 11.68 -27.45
C THR A 375 -16.59 12.32 -26.32
N GLU A 376 -17.90 12.11 -26.27
CA GLU A 376 -18.79 12.71 -25.28
C GLU A 376 -19.99 11.82 -24.97
N ILE A 377 -20.32 11.70 -23.68
CA ILE A 377 -21.52 11.02 -23.17
C ILE A 377 -22.20 11.96 -22.17
N LYS A 378 -23.23 12.69 -22.60
CA LYS A 378 -24.09 13.53 -21.74
C LYS A 378 -25.36 12.78 -21.37
N ALA A 379 -26.09 13.26 -20.37
CA ALA A 379 -27.35 12.63 -19.94
C ALA A 379 -28.39 12.52 -21.07
N GLY A 380 -28.39 13.48 -22.01
CA GLY A 380 -29.24 13.48 -23.21
C GLY A 380 -28.66 12.78 -24.45
N THR A 381 -27.48 12.14 -24.36
CA THR A 381 -26.89 11.41 -25.49
C THR A 381 -27.84 10.31 -25.96
N ALA A 382 -28.01 10.14 -27.27
CA ALA A 382 -28.89 9.10 -27.81
C ALA A 382 -28.47 7.71 -27.30
N ALA A 383 -29.46 6.84 -27.06
CA ALA A 383 -29.18 5.47 -26.61
C ALA A 383 -28.23 4.77 -27.58
N PHE A 384 -27.23 4.07 -27.04
CA PHE A 384 -26.26 3.32 -27.82
C PHE A 384 -25.90 2.02 -27.12
N SER A 385 -25.37 1.08 -27.90
CA SER A 385 -24.82 -0.18 -27.39
C SER A 385 -23.69 -0.65 -28.31
N TYR A 386 -22.54 -0.95 -27.72
CA TYR A 386 -21.38 -1.53 -28.39
C TYR A 386 -20.96 -2.81 -27.66
N GLY A 387 -20.56 -3.82 -28.43
CA GLY A 387 -20.18 -5.14 -27.91
C GLY A 387 -21.37 -6.08 -27.67
N PRO A 388 -21.15 -7.24 -27.01
CA PRO A 388 -19.86 -7.69 -26.51
C PRO A 388 -18.86 -8.01 -27.62
N ASP A 389 -17.58 -7.70 -27.39
CA ASP A 389 -16.49 -8.18 -28.24
C ASP A 389 -16.05 -9.61 -27.88
N ALA A 390 -14.99 -10.11 -28.52
CA ALA A 390 -14.44 -11.44 -28.27
C ALA A 390 -13.90 -11.63 -26.84
N TYR A 391 -13.69 -10.56 -26.08
CA TYR A 391 -13.18 -10.57 -24.72
C TYR A 391 -14.27 -10.27 -23.68
N GLY A 392 -15.53 -10.13 -24.11
CA GLY A 392 -16.66 -9.83 -23.23
C GLY A 392 -16.78 -8.36 -22.84
N ASN A 393 -16.06 -7.46 -23.51
CA ASN A 393 -16.16 -6.02 -23.28
C ASN A 393 -17.43 -5.48 -23.95
N SER A 394 -18.26 -4.75 -23.21
CA SER A 394 -19.46 -4.11 -23.73
C SER A 394 -19.75 -2.79 -23.01
N ILE A 395 -20.43 -1.89 -23.71
CA ILE A 395 -20.92 -0.64 -23.16
C ILE A 395 -22.28 -0.33 -23.74
N SER A 396 -23.23 0.04 -22.89
CA SER A 396 -24.53 0.52 -23.32
C SER A 396 -24.96 1.74 -22.52
N PHE A 397 -25.74 2.60 -23.15
CA PHE A 397 -26.21 3.83 -22.55
C PHE A 397 -27.71 4.00 -22.76
N THR A 398 -28.39 4.31 -21.67
CA THR A 398 -29.81 4.67 -21.66
C THR A 398 -29.92 6.14 -21.27
N PRO A 399 -30.47 7.01 -22.14
CA PRO A 399 -30.61 8.44 -21.87
C PRO A 399 -31.54 8.72 -20.70
N GLU A 400 -31.41 9.91 -20.14
CA GLU A 400 -32.35 10.40 -19.14
C GLU A 400 -33.76 10.57 -19.71
N VAL A 401 -34.77 10.31 -18.87
CA VAL A 401 -36.18 10.56 -19.21
C VAL A 401 -36.64 11.79 -18.47
N LYS A 402 -37.05 12.82 -19.23
CA LYS A 402 -37.63 14.05 -18.70
C LYS A 402 -39.15 14.05 -18.88
N GLN A 403 -39.87 14.42 -17.82
CA GLN A 403 -41.28 14.80 -17.89
C GLN A 403 -41.40 16.23 -17.37
N ASN A 404 -42.03 17.12 -18.14
CA ASN A 404 -42.18 18.54 -17.80
C ASN A 404 -40.85 19.21 -17.41
N ASN A 405 -39.78 18.98 -18.18
CA ASN A 405 -38.41 19.46 -17.90
C ASN A 405 -37.75 18.96 -16.59
N LYS A 406 -38.39 18.06 -15.84
CA LYS A 406 -37.80 17.41 -14.67
C LYS A 406 -37.31 16.02 -15.03
N VAL A 407 -36.10 15.67 -14.59
CA VAL A 407 -35.54 14.31 -14.73
C VAL A 407 -36.33 13.37 -13.84
N VAL A 408 -37.02 12.41 -14.44
CA VAL A 408 -37.78 11.36 -13.73
C VAL A 408 -36.95 10.08 -13.63
N GLN A 409 -36.16 9.78 -14.66
CA GLN A 409 -35.19 8.70 -14.65
C GLN A 409 -33.83 9.25 -15.09
N PRO A 410 -32.78 9.14 -14.26
CA PRO A 410 -31.44 9.58 -14.63
C PRO A 410 -30.87 8.68 -15.73
N ALA A 411 -29.92 9.22 -16.50
CA ALA A 411 -29.21 8.44 -17.51
C ALA A 411 -28.42 7.29 -16.86
N THR A 412 -28.35 6.15 -17.53
CA THR A 412 -27.64 4.96 -17.03
C THR A 412 -26.62 4.47 -18.06
N LEU A 413 -25.40 4.27 -17.61
CA LEU A 413 -24.25 3.75 -18.36
C LEU A 413 -23.89 2.36 -17.84
N ASP A 414 -24.11 1.33 -18.64
CA ASP A 414 -23.72 -0.03 -18.29
C ASP A 414 -22.41 -0.40 -18.96
N VAL A 415 -21.42 -0.82 -18.17
CA VAL A 415 -20.05 -1.08 -18.65
C VAL A 415 -19.56 -2.43 -18.15
N SER A 416 -19.07 -3.25 -19.06
CA SER A 416 -18.40 -4.52 -18.77
C SER A 416 -17.05 -4.56 -19.48
N GLY A 417 -15.99 -4.92 -18.77
CA GLY A 417 -14.65 -5.03 -19.32
C GLY A 417 -13.98 -3.67 -19.57
N VAL A 418 -13.09 -3.59 -20.55
CA VAL A 418 -12.28 -2.39 -20.82
C VAL A 418 -12.75 -1.71 -22.11
N ILE A 419 -13.13 -0.44 -22.00
CA ILE A 419 -13.65 0.36 -23.11
C ILE A 419 -12.69 1.49 -23.43
N ARG A 420 -12.21 1.53 -24.68
CA ARG A 420 -11.33 2.57 -25.18
C ARG A 420 -12.12 3.61 -25.97
N PHE A 421 -11.90 4.89 -25.67
CA PHE A 421 -12.49 6.00 -26.39
C PHE A 421 -11.51 6.60 -27.40
N ALA A 422 -12.05 7.08 -28.51
CA ALA A 422 -11.28 7.74 -29.56
C ALA A 422 -10.97 9.19 -29.14
N GLY A 423 -9.79 9.42 -28.54
CA GLY A 423 -9.36 10.75 -28.11
C GLY A 423 -9.95 11.17 -26.77
N ASN A 424 -10.14 12.48 -26.56
CA ASN A 424 -10.67 13.00 -25.30
C ASN A 424 -12.08 12.50 -25.02
N LEU A 425 -12.39 12.21 -23.75
CA LEU A 425 -13.71 11.78 -23.30
C LEU A 425 -14.32 12.80 -22.33
N GLN A 426 -15.49 13.34 -22.67
CA GLN A 426 -16.33 14.12 -21.77
C GLN A 426 -17.49 13.27 -21.25
N ILE A 427 -17.61 13.14 -19.93
CA ILE A 427 -18.72 12.46 -19.24
C ILE A 427 -19.57 13.51 -18.54
N GLY A 428 -20.82 13.61 -18.99
CA GLY A 428 -21.83 14.49 -18.46
C GLY A 428 -21.61 15.96 -18.77
N GLY A 429 -22.70 16.71 -18.66
CA GLY A 429 -22.71 18.17 -18.59
C GLY A 429 -22.94 18.66 -17.15
N SER A 430 -22.77 19.97 -16.95
CA SER A 430 -22.94 20.64 -15.65
C SER A 430 -24.23 20.21 -14.94
N LYS A 431 -24.07 19.63 -13.74
CA LYS A 431 -25.18 19.21 -12.84
C LYS A 431 -26.08 18.10 -13.42
N GLU A 432 -25.67 17.43 -14.47
CA GLU A 432 -26.33 16.22 -14.93
C GLU A 432 -26.08 15.07 -13.94
N THR A 433 -26.87 14.01 -14.06
CA THR A 433 -26.67 12.78 -13.28
C THR A 433 -26.58 11.60 -14.22
N ILE A 434 -25.43 10.95 -14.21
CA ILE A 434 -25.17 9.71 -14.94
C ILE A 434 -24.92 8.62 -13.90
N ARG A 435 -25.76 7.59 -13.94
CA ARG A 435 -25.64 6.40 -13.12
C ARG A 435 -24.82 5.35 -13.86
N TYR A 436 -23.95 4.61 -13.19
CA TYR A 436 -23.24 3.49 -13.82
C TYR A 436 -23.58 2.14 -13.21
N THR A 437 -23.49 1.08 -14.02
CA THR A 437 -23.63 -0.33 -13.63
C THR A 437 -22.54 -1.19 -14.26
N GLY A 438 -22.42 -2.42 -13.75
CA GLY A 438 -21.50 -3.41 -14.29
C GLY A 438 -20.11 -3.38 -13.64
N ASN A 439 -19.14 -3.95 -14.36
CA ASN A 439 -17.75 -4.05 -13.95
C ASN A 439 -16.86 -3.61 -15.12
N GLY A 440 -16.58 -2.32 -15.18
CA GLY A 440 -15.97 -1.72 -16.36
C GLY A 440 -14.87 -0.72 -16.08
N THR A 441 -14.02 -0.51 -17.07
CA THR A 441 -12.96 0.51 -17.07
C THR A 441 -13.04 1.34 -18.33
N LEU A 442 -13.12 2.66 -18.17
CA LEU A 442 -13.11 3.64 -19.25
C LEU A 442 -11.67 4.11 -19.47
N TYR A 443 -11.16 3.92 -20.68
CA TYR A 443 -9.77 4.21 -21.04
C TYR A 443 -9.70 5.22 -22.18
N SER A 444 -8.87 6.25 -22.01
CA SER A 444 -8.48 7.18 -23.08
C SER A 444 -6.97 7.42 -23.06
N ARG A 445 -6.38 7.46 -24.26
CA ARG A 445 -4.99 7.92 -24.47
C ARG A 445 -4.80 9.41 -24.20
N GLU A 446 -5.90 10.16 -24.21
CA GLU A 446 -5.91 11.60 -24.02
C GLU A 446 -6.51 11.92 -22.64
N SER A 447 -7.20 13.06 -22.52
CA SER A 447 -7.78 13.49 -21.25
C SER A 447 -9.21 12.98 -21.09
N VAL A 448 -9.60 12.72 -19.84
CA VAL A 448 -10.97 12.42 -19.47
C VAL A 448 -11.49 13.55 -18.59
N SER A 449 -12.72 13.99 -18.84
CA SER A 449 -13.36 15.07 -18.09
C SER A 449 -14.73 14.64 -17.61
N ILE A 450 -15.01 14.79 -16.32
CA ILE A 450 -16.28 14.38 -15.70
C ILE A 450 -16.92 15.62 -15.07
N SER A 451 -18.07 16.02 -15.61
CA SER A 451 -18.79 17.25 -15.23
C SER A 451 -20.19 17.00 -14.63
N ALA A 452 -20.50 15.74 -14.31
CA ALA A 452 -21.80 15.31 -13.78
C ALA A 452 -21.66 14.55 -12.46
N ASN A 453 -22.79 14.35 -11.77
CA ASN A 453 -22.87 13.32 -10.75
C ASN A 453 -22.64 11.96 -11.41
N PHE A 454 -21.57 11.27 -11.00
CA PHE A 454 -21.16 10.01 -11.59
C PHE A 454 -21.14 8.93 -10.51
N LEU A 455 -22.27 8.28 -10.32
CA LEU A 455 -22.57 7.46 -9.16
C LEU A 455 -23.07 6.08 -9.59
N PRO A 456 -22.95 5.05 -8.75
CA PRO A 456 -23.57 3.77 -9.05
C PRO A 456 -25.10 3.92 -9.18
N ALA A 457 -25.71 3.06 -9.99
CA ALA A 457 -27.16 3.01 -10.12
C ALA A 457 -27.86 2.76 -8.77
N SER A 458 -29.13 3.15 -8.69
CA SER A 458 -29.90 2.97 -7.46
C SER A 458 -29.96 1.50 -7.05
N GLY A 459 -29.63 1.20 -5.80
CA GLY A 459 -29.60 -0.17 -5.28
C GLY A 459 -28.27 -0.90 -5.51
N THR A 460 -27.29 -0.27 -6.17
CA THR A 460 -25.91 -0.78 -6.25
C THR A 460 -24.96 0.10 -5.44
N VAL A 461 -23.90 -0.54 -4.95
CA VAL A 461 -22.86 -0.01 -4.08
C VAL A 461 -21.50 -0.18 -4.78
N PHE A 462 -20.72 0.90 -4.81
CA PHE A 462 -19.36 0.90 -5.32
C PHE A 462 -18.36 0.58 -4.20
N PRO A 463 -17.41 -0.35 -4.37
CA PRO A 463 -17.08 -1.15 -5.57
C PRO A 463 -17.60 -2.61 -5.50
N THR A 464 -18.47 -2.95 -4.55
CA THR A 464 -18.85 -4.34 -4.32
C THR A 464 -19.75 -4.90 -5.42
N THR A 465 -20.78 -4.15 -5.81
CA THR A 465 -21.81 -4.58 -6.78
C THR A 465 -21.75 -3.84 -8.11
N ALA A 466 -21.25 -2.60 -8.13
CA ALA A 466 -20.99 -1.83 -9.34
C ALA A 466 -19.57 -1.27 -9.27
N ARG A 467 -18.79 -1.44 -10.33
CA ARG A 467 -17.37 -1.07 -10.39
C ARG A 467 -17.13 -0.26 -11.64
N ILE A 468 -16.51 0.90 -11.45
CA ILE A 468 -16.06 1.73 -12.56
C ILE A 468 -14.63 2.20 -12.31
N GLY A 469 -13.80 1.99 -13.31
CA GLY A 469 -12.45 2.54 -13.41
C GLY A 469 -12.39 3.60 -14.49
N VAL A 470 -11.56 4.63 -14.31
CA VAL A 470 -11.27 5.64 -15.32
C VAL A 470 -9.75 5.77 -15.44
N ILE A 471 -9.24 5.57 -16.65
CA ILE A 471 -7.82 5.66 -16.99
C ILE A 471 -7.67 6.75 -18.05
N ALA A 472 -6.94 7.81 -17.70
CA ALA A 472 -6.47 8.83 -18.62
C ALA A 472 -4.94 8.77 -18.73
N LEU A 473 -4.37 8.62 -19.93
CA LEU A 473 -2.89 8.71 -20.06
C LEU A 473 -2.38 10.15 -20.00
N ARG A 474 -3.27 11.14 -20.11
CA ARG A 474 -2.94 12.54 -19.97
C ARG A 474 -3.49 13.08 -18.66
N ASP A 475 -4.59 13.83 -18.73
CA ASP A 475 -5.17 14.53 -17.58
C ASP A 475 -6.57 14.01 -17.27
N LEU A 476 -6.90 13.94 -15.99
CA LEU A 476 -8.26 13.65 -15.53
C LEU A 476 -8.82 14.89 -14.83
N ASN A 477 -9.85 15.46 -15.43
CA ASN A 477 -10.51 16.67 -14.96
C ASN A 477 -11.84 16.32 -14.30
N LEU A 478 -11.93 16.53 -12.99
CA LEU A 478 -13.13 16.28 -12.20
C LEU A 478 -13.77 17.63 -11.85
N ALA A 479 -14.97 17.87 -12.40
CA ALA A 479 -15.80 19.06 -12.14
C ALA A 479 -15.13 20.40 -12.46
N THR A 480 -14.32 20.44 -13.52
CA THR A 480 -13.57 21.66 -13.90
C THR A 480 -14.40 22.64 -14.73
N GLY A 481 -15.56 22.24 -15.25
CA GLY A 481 -16.42 23.06 -16.11
C GLY A 481 -17.07 24.23 -15.39
N ASN A 482 -17.61 25.17 -16.16
CA ASN A 482 -18.29 26.34 -15.59
C ASN A 482 -19.62 25.92 -14.94
N GLY A 483 -19.81 26.21 -13.64
CA GLY A 483 -21.01 25.80 -12.89
C GLY A 483 -20.96 24.40 -12.24
N ASP A 484 -19.93 23.60 -12.54
CA ASP A 484 -19.72 22.25 -11.96
C ASP A 484 -19.30 22.37 -10.49
N ALA A 485 -20.24 22.43 -9.56
CA ALA A 485 -19.97 22.48 -8.12
C ALA A 485 -20.94 21.57 -7.39
N GLN A 486 -20.52 21.02 -6.23
CA GLN A 486 -21.34 20.13 -5.41
C GLN A 486 -21.73 18.85 -6.16
N LEU A 487 -20.83 18.36 -7.01
CA LEU A 487 -21.01 17.09 -7.71
C LEU A 487 -20.55 15.93 -6.83
N SER A 488 -21.27 14.83 -6.91
CA SER A 488 -20.95 13.59 -6.22
C SER A 488 -20.46 12.53 -7.20
N MET A 489 -19.31 11.93 -6.93
CA MET A 489 -18.70 10.91 -7.80
C MET A 489 -18.22 9.71 -6.98
N ALA A 490 -18.30 8.52 -7.56
CA ALA A 490 -17.71 7.31 -6.99
C ALA A 490 -16.98 6.52 -8.09
N GLY A 491 -15.73 6.11 -7.84
CA GLY A 491 -14.94 5.43 -8.87
C GLY A 491 -13.47 5.24 -8.52
N ALA A 492 -12.79 4.41 -9.31
CA ALA A 492 -11.34 4.31 -9.30
C ALA A 492 -10.76 5.22 -10.38
N PHE A 493 -9.97 6.22 -9.99
CA PHE A 493 -9.53 7.29 -10.90
C PHE A 493 -8.02 7.26 -11.06
N TYR A 494 -7.57 7.02 -12.28
CA TYR A 494 -6.16 7.02 -12.66
C TYR A 494 -5.89 8.07 -13.74
N ALA A 495 -4.86 8.88 -13.53
CA ALA A 495 -4.26 9.70 -14.57
C ALA A 495 -2.75 9.49 -14.59
N GLN A 496 -2.16 9.19 -15.74
CA GLN A 496 -0.69 9.11 -15.81
C GLN A 496 -0.05 10.49 -15.62
N GLY A 497 -0.69 11.56 -16.09
CA GLY A 497 -0.26 12.92 -15.83
C GLY A 497 -0.91 13.49 -14.57
N LYS A 498 -1.92 14.35 -14.75
CA LYS A 498 -2.47 15.16 -13.65
C LYS A 498 -3.94 14.88 -13.37
N ILE A 499 -4.30 14.79 -12.09
CA ILE A 499 -5.70 14.90 -11.64
C ILE A 499 -5.99 16.33 -11.20
N VAL A 500 -6.99 16.95 -11.83
CA VAL A 500 -7.52 18.24 -11.43
C VAL A 500 -8.89 18.04 -10.82
N SER A 501 -9.08 18.44 -9.57
CA SER A 501 -10.41 18.51 -8.94
C SER A 501 -10.63 19.91 -8.41
N ARG A 502 -11.76 20.55 -8.76
CA ARG A 502 -12.06 21.93 -8.38
C ARG A 502 -13.40 22.03 -7.70
N LYS A 503 -13.53 22.89 -6.69
CA LYS A 503 -14.77 23.21 -5.97
C LYS A 503 -15.24 22.10 -5.01
N GLN A 504 -16.31 22.41 -4.27
CA GLN A 504 -16.89 21.62 -3.17
C GLN A 504 -17.55 20.30 -3.61
N ASN A 505 -16.84 19.44 -4.34
CA ASN A 505 -17.33 18.14 -4.78
C ASN A 505 -17.05 17.06 -3.74
N GLN A 506 -17.80 15.97 -3.84
CA GLN A 506 -17.79 14.86 -2.90
C GLN A 506 -17.42 13.60 -3.69
N ILE A 507 -16.20 13.11 -3.52
CA ILE A 507 -15.67 12.06 -4.39
C ILE A 507 -15.25 10.87 -3.55
N ALA A 508 -15.85 9.71 -3.80
CA ALA A 508 -15.52 8.46 -3.14
C ALA A 508 -14.67 7.56 -4.04
N GLY A 509 -13.63 6.96 -3.48
CA GLY A 509 -12.73 6.04 -4.15
C GLY A 509 -11.27 6.43 -3.95
N THR A 510 -10.46 6.22 -4.99
CA THR A 510 -9.01 6.43 -4.92
C THR A 510 -8.55 7.19 -6.15
N PHE A 511 -7.68 8.18 -5.93
CA PHE A 511 -7.02 8.92 -6.99
C PHE A 511 -5.56 8.50 -7.10
N VAL A 512 -5.15 8.07 -8.29
CA VAL A 512 -3.78 7.70 -8.61
C VAL A 512 -3.29 8.60 -9.72
N ALA A 513 -2.31 9.45 -9.45
CA ALA A 513 -1.73 10.35 -10.45
C ALA A 513 -0.28 10.70 -10.19
N ALA A 514 0.44 11.13 -11.23
CA ALA A 514 1.77 11.68 -11.05
C ALA A 514 1.68 13.04 -10.34
N TYR A 515 0.66 13.83 -10.67
CA TYR A 515 0.47 15.19 -10.16
C TYR A 515 -0.98 15.48 -9.79
N TYR A 516 -1.18 16.40 -8.83
CA TYR A 516 -2.49 16.86 -8.43
C TYR A 516 -2.60 18.38 -8.37
N ASP A 517 -3.78 18.88 -8.73
CA ASP A 517 -4.17 20.27 -8.54
C ASP A 517 -5.60 20.28 -7.99
N MET A 518 -5.72 20.67 -6.73
CA MET A 518 -7.01 20.71 -6.04
C MET A 518 -7.70 22.09 -6.20
N GLY A 519 -7.14 22.95 -7.04
CA GLY A 519 -7.69 24.25 -7.45
C GLY A 519 -8.19 25.11 -6.29
N THR A 520 -9.24 25.89 -6.59
CA THR A 520 -9.90 26.79 -5.63
C THR A 520 -11.22 26.19 -5.15
N ASN A 521 -11.47 26.26 -3.84
CA ASN A 521 -12.63 25.71 -3.11
C ASN A 521 -12.56 24.17 -2.94
N VAL A 522 -12.50 23.76 -1.68
CA VAL A 522 -12.09 22.43 -1.16
C VAL A 522 -12.94 21.27 -1.69
N PRO A 523 -12.37 20.31 -2.44
CA PRO A 523 -13.02 19.03 -2.67
C PRO A 523 -12.85 18.10 -1.45
N ASN A 524 -13.86 17.26 -1.23
CA ASN A 524 -13.81 16.20 -0.23
C ASN A 524 -13.59 14.85 -0.93
N ILE A 525 -12.57 14.12 -0.48
CA ILE A 525 -12.18 12.83 -1.04
C ILE A 525 -12.32 11.77 0.05
N TYR A 526 -13.08 10.71 -0.21
CA TYR A 526 -13.32 9.61 0.73
C TYR A 526 -12.74 8.32 0.18
N GLN A 527 -11.74 7.76 0.85
CA GLN A 527 -11.21 6.44 0.53
C GLN A 527 -12.30 5.39 0.69
N VAL A 528 -12.35 4.42 -0.23
CA VAL A 528 -13.23 3.25 -0.10
C VAL A 528 -12.37 1.99 0.03
N PRO A 529 -12.05 1.52 1.26
CA PRO A 529 -11.09 0.43 1.48
C PRO A 529 -11.37 -0.87 0.72
N PRO A 530 -12.64 -1.30 0.51
CA PRO A 530 -12.93 -2.50 -0.28
C PRO A 530 -12.52 -2.45 -1.75
N LEU A 531 -12.14 -1.28 -2.30
CA LEU A 531 -11.75 -1.10 -3.70
C LEU A 531 -10.59 -1.98 -4.12
N VAL A 532 -9.57 -2.09 -3.28
CA VAL A 532 -8.36 -2.86 -3.58
C VAL A 532 -8.63 -4.37 -3.82
N TYR A 533 -9.73 -4.89 -3.28
CA TYR A 533 -10.15 -6.29 -3.47
C TYR A 533 -11.25 -6.45 -4.53
N ASN A 534 -11.81 -5.35 -5.01
CA ASN A 534 -12.92 -5.32 -5.97
C ASN A 534 -12.59 -4.38 -7.14
N MET A 535 -11.34 -4.41 -7.59
CA MET A 535 -10.88 -3.48 -8.61
C MET A 535 -11.62 -3.68 -9.94
N PRO A 536 -11.91 -2.58 -10.65
CA PRO A 536 -12.29 -2.63 -12.05
C PRO A 536 -11.20 -3.34 -12.88
N PRO A 537 -11.55 -3.93 -14.04
CA PRO A 537 -10.60 -4.68 -14.86
C PRO A 537 -9.48 -3.77 -15.39
N ALA A 538 -8.25 -4.28 -15.39
CA ALA A 538 -7.08 -3.63 -16.00
C ALA A 538 -6.73 -2.23 -15.46
N MET A 539 -7.02 -1.95 -14.18
CA MET A 539 -6.56 -0.73 -13.54
C MET A 539 -5.03 -0.76 -13.34
N PRO A 540 -4.31 0.36 -13.53
CA PRO A 540 -2.87 0.40 -13.32
C PRO A 540 -2.48 0.19 -11.87
N GLY A 541 -1.44 -0.60 -11.61
CA GLY A 541 -0.99 -0.88 -10.25
C GLY A 541 -1.96 -1.74 -9.44
N ASP A 542 -2.65 -2.67 -10.09
CA ASP A 542 -3.56 -3.66 -9.49
C ASP A 542 -2.85 -4.72 -8.62
N LYS A 543 -1.52 -4.71 -8.56
CA LYS A 543 -0.77 -5.56 -7.66
C LYS A 543 -1.02 -5.16 -6.19
N ASN A 544 -1.43 -6.15 -5.40
CA ASN A 544 -1.55 -6.00 -3.96
C ASN A 544 -0.17 -6.07 -3.28
N TYR A 545 0.09 -5.10 -2.41
CA TYR A 545 1.26 -5.07 -1.56
C TYR A 545 0.82 -5.24 -0.11
N PHE A 546 1.45 -6.14 0.63
CA PHE A 546 1.13 -6.35 2.04
C PHE A 546 2.33 -5.98 2.91
N SER A 547 2.05 -5.28 4.00
CA SER A 547 2.98 -5.11 5.10
C SER A 547 2.52 -6.00 6.25
N LEU A 548 3.48 -6.63 6.91
CA LEU A 548 3.25 -7.38 8.15
C LEU A 548 3.83 -6.57 9.31
N ARG A 549 3.05 -6.37 10.37
CA ARG A 549 3.52 -5.75 11.60
C ARG A 549 3.42 -6.76 12.74
N VAL A 550 4.49 -6.85 13.52
CA VAL A 550 4.53 -7.66 14.74
C VAL A 550 4.12 -6.78 15.90
N ARG A 551 2.99 -7.11 16.53
CA ARG A 551 2.45 -6.35 17.67
C ARG A 551 3.03 -6.80 18.99
N THR A 552 3.11 -8.11 19.18
CA THR A 552 3.69 -8.69 20.40
C THR A 552 4.42 -9.96 20.05
N TRP A 553 5.53 -10.19 20.75
CA TRP A 553 6.26 -11.44 20.75
C TRP A 553 6.45 -11.87 22.20
N ARG A 554 6.23 -13.15 22.49
CA ARG A 554 6.47 -13.71 23.83
C ARG A 554 6.86 -15.17 23.78
N ASP A 555 7.76 -15.52 24.69
CA ASP A 555 7.98 -16.89 25.12
C ASP A 555 6.78 -17.35 25.97
N ARG A 556 6.34 -18.59 25.79
CA ARG A 556 5.30 -19.22 26.59
C ARG A 556 5.94 -20.26 27.50
N PRO A 557 5.78 -20.14 28.83
CA PRO A 557 6.17 -21.21 29.73
C PRO A 557 5.37 -22.46 29.37
N VAL A 558 6.07 -23.51 28.98
CA VAL A 558 5.47 -24.82 28.76
C VAL A 558 5.02 -25.34 30.11
N SER A 559 3.74 -25.70 30.24
CA SER A 559 3.27 -26.36 31.45
C SER A 559 3.89 -27.74 31.54
N THR A 560 4.75 -27.98 32.53
CA THR A 560 5.13 -29.33 32.93
C THR A 560 3.90 -30.02 33.54
N ASN A 561 2.98 -30.50 32.71
CA ASN A 561 1.91 -31.39 33.18
C ASN A 561 2.47 -32.80 33.37
N THR A 562 2.76 -33.06 34.64
CA THR A 562 2.78 -34.34 35.35
C THR A 562 1.98 -35.48 34.70
N ASN A 563 2.66 -36.62 34.57
CA ASN A 563 2.16 -38.00 34.52
C ASN A 563 1.28 -38.42 33.32
N MET A 564 1.95 -38.93 32.28
CA MET A 564 1.49 -40.18 31.67
C MET A 564 1.77 -41.34 32.65
N THR A 565 0.80 -41.66 33.49
CA THR A 565 0.70 -43.01 34.06
C THR A 565 -0.68 -43.54 33.71
N GLY A 566 -0.68 -44.55 32.84
CA GLY A 566 -1.88 -45.31 32.55
C GLY A 566 -2.43 -46.00 33.80
N SER A 567 -3.72 -46.29 33.70
CA SER A 567 -4.32 -47.51 34.25
C SER A 567 -5.10 -48.16 33.13
#